data_AF-A0A5C8ZWW7-F1
#
_entry.id   AF-A0A5C8ZWW7-F1
#
_cell.length_a   1.000
_cell.length_b   1.000
_cell.length_c   1.000
_cell.angle_alpha   90.00
_cell.angle_beta   90.00
_cell.angle_gamma   90.00
#
_symmetry.space_group_name_H-M   'P 1'
#
loop_
_entity.id
_entity.type
_entity.pdbx_description
1 polymer ?
#
loop_
_entity_poly.entity_id
_entity_poly.type
_entity_poly.pdbx_seq_one_letter_code
_entity_poly.pdbx_strand_id
1 'polypeptide(L)'
;MAEGSARKPGEAGVQRRPPAEYAEQYRALLGEPAPSALGFSARLNMLWDLSGAVPPLAEGRVISLLAINPQWREAEVRSWLQKDVLPPRDELNTMVRFLMSLLGEHQDTRHWEAFLVYGPGVVSSPVDHLLYREDQGRREIATLIFAQVTDRYRIPPSAYDAEEAFQRCLTLMYRLNIYELGDFQPGHLEPFRNFMFPRGD
;
A
#
# COMPACT_ATOMS: atom_id res chain seq x y z
N MET A 1 -27.95 -36.13 63.66
CA MET A 1 -26.91 -36.72 62.78
C MET A 1 -27.64 -37.29 61.57
N ALA A 2 -27.44 -36.90 60.31
CA ALA A 2 -26.54 -35.94 59.70
C ALA A 2 -27.23 -35.33 58.46
N GLU A 3 -27.04 -34.03 58.25
CA GLU A 3 -27.28 -33.34 56.98
C GLU A 3 -26.33 -33.85 55.89
N GLY A 4 -26.80 -33.83 54.64
CA GLY A 4 -25.98 -34.22 53.50
C GLY A 4 -26.68 -34.03 52.16
N SER A 5 -27.38 -32.91 51.94
CA SER A 5 -27.89 -32.54 50.61
C SER A 5 -26.76 -31.91 49.80
N ALA A 6 -26.07 -32.73 49.00
CA ALA A 6 -25.05 -32.29 48.06
C ALA A 6 -25.71 -31.55 46.88
N ARG A 7 -25.68 -30.21 46.90
CA ARG A 7 -25.95 -29.38 45.73
C ARG A 7 -24.79 -29.55 44.74
N LYS A 8 -25.07 -30.07 43.55
CA LYS A 8 -24.15 -30.00 42.40
C LYS A 8 -23.99 -28.54 41.96
N PRO A 9 -22.77 -27.99 41.87
CA PRO A 9 -22.51 -26.73 41.20
C PRO A 9 -22.17 -27.02 39.74
N GLY A 10 -22.92 -26.45 38.80
CA GLY A 10 -22.49 -26.47 37.39
C GLY A 10 -23.63 -26.57 36.41
N GLU A 11 -24.44 -25.54 36.34
CA GLU A 11 -25.16 -25.15 35.12
C GLU A 11 -25.36 -23.63 35.21
N ALA A 12 -24.25 -22.90 35.06
CA ALA A 12 -24.32 -21.50 34.69
C ALA A 12 -24.83 -21.45 33.24
N GLY A 13 -26.14 -21.62 33.06
CA GLY A 13 -26.79 -21.32 31.80
C GLY A 13 -26.41 -19.91 31.40
N VAL A 14 -25.81 -19.75 30.23
CA VAL A 14 -25.54 -18.43 29.64
C VAL A 14 -26.90 -17.73 29.55
N GLN A 15 -27.23 -16.90 30.53
CA GLN A 15 -28.45 -16.11 30.54
C GLN A 15 -28.37 -15.19 29.32
N ARG A 16 -29.10 -15.57 28.27
CA ARG A 16 -29.26 -14.74 27.07
C ARG A 16 -30.00 -13.48 27.52
N ARG A 17 -29.29 -12.37 27.59
CA ARG A 17 -29.88 -11.06 27.88
C ARG A 17 -31.01 -10.76 26.88
N PRO A 18 -32.10 -10.09 27.31
CA PRO A 18 -33.18 -9.72 26.42
C PRO A 18 -32.68 -8.75 25.32
N PRO A 19 -33.21 -8.81 24.09
CA PRO A 19 -32.84 -7.91 22.99
C PRO A 19 -32.89 -6.41 23.32
N ALA A 20 -33.76 -6.01 24.26
CA ALA A 20 -33.85 -4.62 24.73
C ALA A 20 -32.59 -4.14 25.45
N GLU A 21 -31.98 -4.99 26.29
CA GLU A 21 -30.71 -4.68 26.96
C GLU A 21 -29.56 -4.54 25.95
N TYR A 22 -29.56 -5.36 24.89
CA TYR A 22 -28.58 -5.21 23.80
C TYR A 22 -28.80 -3.92 23.00
N ALA A 23 -30.05 -3.51 22.78
CA ALA A 23 -30.35 -2.25 22.08
C ALA A 23 -29.92 -1.02 22.88
N GLU A 24 -30.09 -1.06 24.22
CA GLU A 24 -29.57 -0.01 25.10
C GLU A 24 -28.05 0.01 25.15
N GLN A 25 -27.40 -1.15 25.25
CA GLN A 25 -25.95 -1.26 25.16
C GLN A 25 -25.42 -0.73 23.82
N TYR A 26 -26.06 -1.09 22.70
CA TYR A 26 -25.69 -0.59 21.37
C TYR A 26 -25.79 0.93 21.28
N ARG A 27 -26.89 1.52 21.80
CA ARG A 27 -27.06 2.99 21.82
C ARG A 27 -26.06 3.67 22.75
N ALA A 28 -25.73 3.06 23.88
CA ALA A 28 -24.71 3.56 24.81
C ALA A 28 -23.30 3.49 24.23
N LEU A 29 -23.06 2.57 23.29
CA LEU A 29 -21.81 2.39 22.55
C LEU A 29 -21.73 3.21 21.24
N LEU A 30 -22.74 4.06 20.95
CA LEU A 30 -22.61 5.11 19.94
C LEU A 30 -21.61 6.16 20.47
N GLY A 31 -20.33 5.78 20.46
CA GLY A 31 -19.19 6.65 20.73
C GLY A 31 -18.85 7.50 19.51
N GLU A 32 -17.77 8.26 19.65
CA GLU A 32 -17.36 9.34 18.76
C GLU A 32 -17.49 9.02 17.26
N PRO A 33 -17.86 10.03 16.44
CA PRO A 33 -17.98 9.88 15.00
C PRO A 33 -16.74 9.22 14.42
N ALA A 34 -16.93 8.40 13.38
CA ALA A 34 -15.84 7.73 12.70
C ALA A 34 -14.68 8.72 12.46
N PRO A 35 -13.42 8.31 12.69
CA PRO A 35 -12.28 9.19 12.53
C PRO A 35 -12.38 9.91 11.19
N SER A 36 -12.18 11.22 11.20
CA SER A 36 -12.15 12.02 9.98
C SER A 36 -11.28 11.29 8.95
N ALA A 37 -11.76 11.17 7.71
CA ALA A 37 -11.08 10.47 6.63
C ALA A 37 -9.83 11.24 6.14
N LEU A 38 -9.03 11.78 7.06
CA LEU A 38 -7.84 12.57 6.82
C LEU A 38 -6.92 11.84 5.84
N GLY A 39 -6.54 12.54 4.79
CA GLY A 39 -5.73 12.02 3.70
C GLY A 39 -6.47 11.07 2.74
N PHE A 40 -7.79 10.90 2.85
CA PHE A 40 -8.58 10.12 1.89
C PHE A 40 -8.41 10.68 0.48
N SER A 41 -8.53 12.00 0.32
CA SER A 41 -8.34 12.66 -0.96
C SER A 41 -6.97 12.36 -1.54
N ALA A 42 -5.91 12.39 -0.73
CA ALA A 42 -4.56 12.06 -1.18
C ALA A 42 -4.45 10.60 -1.67
N ARG A 43 -4.99 9.65 -0.90
CA ARG A 43 -4.99 8.22 -1.26
C ARG A 43 -5.85 7.93 -2.49
N LEU A 44 -7.00 8.60 -2.62
CA LEU A 44 -7.87 8.48 -3.78
C LEU A 44 -7.18 9.02 -5.04
N ASN A 45 -6.54 10.19 -4.94
CA ASN A 45 -5.77 10.76 -6.04
C ASN A 45 -4.63 9.81 -6.45
N MET A 46 -3.87 9.27 -5.49
CA MET A 46 -2.84 8.28 -5.74
C MET A 46 -3.39 7.07 -6.52
N LEU A 47 -4.58 6.56 -6.16
CA LEU A 47 -5.16 5.44 -6.88
C LEU A 47 -5.55 5.80 -8.33
N TRP A 48 -6.11 6.98 -8.55
CA TRP A 48 -6.37 7.49 -9.90
C TRP A 48 -5.09 7.61 -10.72
N ASP A 49 -4.01 8.12 -10.11
CA ASP A 49 -2.70 8.24 -10.74
C ASP A 49 -2.12 6.87 -11.14
N LEU A 50 -2.15 5.89 -10.22
CA LEU A 50 -1.65 4.54 -10.48
C LEU A 50 -2.41 3.84 -11.61
N SER A 51 -3.72 4.04 -11.68
CA SER A 51 -4.56 3.40 -12.71
C SER A 51 -4.34 3.97 -14.12
N GLY A 52 -3.75 5.17 -14.25
CA GLY A 52 -3.63 5.88 -15.51
C GLY A 52 -4.97 6.27 -16.16
N ALA A 53 -6.10 6.12 -15.47
CA ALA A 53 -7.44 6.33 -16.03
C ALA A 53 -7.75 7.81 -16.33
N VAL A 54 -7.09 8.72 -15.63
CA VAL A 54 -7.31 10.17 -15.74
C VAL A 54 -5.97 10.93 -15.67
N PRO A 55 -5.91 12.16 -16.21
CA PRO A 55 -4.72 13.00 -16.12
C PRO A 55 -4.29 13.28 -14.66
N PRO A 56 -3.03 13.68 -14.46
CA PRO A 56 -2.54 14.18 -13.17
C PRO A 56 -3.44 15.28 -12.61
N LEU A 57 -3.51 15.41 -11.27
CA LEU A 57 -4.41 16.35 -10.58
C LEU A 57 -4.27 17.80 -11.07
N ALA A 58 -3.08 18.19 -11.55
CA ALA A 58 -2.78 19.51 -12.09
C ALA A 58 -3.48 19.82 -13.44
N GLU A 59 -4.00 18.81 -14.13
CA GLU A 59 -4.47 18.90 -15.53
C GLU A 59 -5.97 18.56 -15.67
N GLY A 60 -6.83 19.27 -14.93
CA GLY A 60 -8.28 19.19 -15.18
C GLY A 60 -8.92 17.84 -14.80
N ARG A 61 -8.33 17.08 -13.86
CA ARG A 61 -8.81 15.77 -13.38
C ARG A 61 -10.32 15.70 -13.11
N VAL A 62 -10.89 16.75 -12.51
CA VAL A 62 -12.33 16.79 -12.21
C VAL A 62 -13.16 16.63 -13.49
N ILE A 63 -12.77 17.31 -14.58
CA ILE A 63 -13.48 17.25 -15.86
C ILE A 63 -13.36 15.84 -16.45
N SER A 64 -12.18 15.23 -16.39
CA SER A 64 -11.95 13.85 -16.86
C SER A 64 -12.79 12.83 -16.09
N LEU A 65 -12.93 12.98 -14.77
CA LEU A 65 -13.79 12.12 -13.96
C LEU A 65 -15.27 12.27 -14.30
N LEU A 66 -15.73 13.50 -14.54
CA LEU A 66 -17.10 13.75 -15.00
C LEU A 66 -17.36 13.15 -16.39
N ALA A 67 -16.34 13.01 -17.23
CA ALA A 67 -16.45 12.31 -18.50
C ALA A 67 -16.59 10.78 -18.34
N ILE A 68 -16.00 10.20 -17.28
CA ILE A 68 -16.15 8.77 -16.95
C ILE A 68 -17.57 8.49 -16.43
N ASN A 69 -18.06 9.32 -15.49
CA ASN A 69 -19.42 9.21 -14.99
C ASN A 69 -20.13 10.58 -14.99
N PRO A 70 -20.94 10.87 -16.03
CA PRO A 70 -21.65 12.14 -16.16
C PRO A 70 -22.71 12.41 -15.09
N GLN A 71 -23.07 11.40 -14.28
CA GLN A 71 -24.06 11.54 -13.22
C GLN A 71 -23.48 12.19 -11.96
N TRP A 72 -22.16 12.19 -11.82
CA TRP A 72 -21.49 12.86 -10.71
C TRP A 72 -21.63 14.37 -10.80
N ARG A 73 -21.76 15.02 -9.65
CA ARG A 73 -21.76 16.47 -9.56
C ARG A 73 -20.34 16.97 -9.33
N GLU A 74 -19.96 18.03 -10.03
CA GLU A 74 -18.62 18.62 -9.92
C GLU A 74 -18.22 18.94 -8.47
N ALA A 75 -19.15 19.50 -7.69
CA ALA A 75 -18.90 19.86 -6.29
C ALA A 75 -18.61 18.63 -5.39
N GLU A 76 -19.25 17.50 -5.68
CA GLU A 76 -19.04 16.24 -4.94
C GLU A 76 -17.67 15.68 -5.28
N VAL A 77 -17.34 15.57 -6.58
CA VAL A 77 -16.02 15.12 -7.05
C VAL A 77 -14.89 15.98 -6.49
N ARG A 78 -15.04 17.31 -6.50
CA ARG A 78 -14.05 18.21 -5.87
C ARG A 78 -13.88 17.94 -4.38
N SER A 79 -14.97 17.66 -3.68
CA SER A 79 -14.92 17.36 -2.25
C SER A 79 -14.19 16.02 -1.98
N TRP A 80 -14.41 15.01 -2.81
CA TRP A 80 -13.69 13.73 -2.72
C TRP A 80 -12.20 13.88 -3.01
N LEU A 81 -11.83 14.72 -3.96
CA LEU A 81 -10.44 14.89 -4.39
C LEU A 81 -9.64 15.91 -3.56
N GLN A 82 -10.28 16.80 -2.81
CA GLN A 82 -9.59 17.94 -2.17
C GLN A 82 -9.93 18.18 -0.70
N LYS A 83 -11.03 17.61 -0.19
CA LYS A 83 -11.58 17.95 1.14
C LYS A 83 -11.71 16.75 2.06
N ASP A 84 -11.11 15.62 1.73
CA ASP A 84 -11.19 14.37 2.49
C ASP A 84 -12.63 13.91 2.77
N VAL A 85 -13.57 14.24 1.87
CA VAL A 85 -14.96 13.81 1.96
C VAL A 85 -15.12 12.46 1.29
N LEU A 86 -15.68 11.49 2.00
CA LEU A 86 -15.95 10.18 1.43
C LEU A 86 -17.13 10.24 0.44
N PRO A 87 -17.02 9.62 -0.73
CA PRO A 87 -18.18 9.36 -1.58
C PRO A 87 -19.15 8.39 -0.90
N PRO A 88 -20.40 8.29 -1.38
CA PRO A 88 -21.32 7.25 -0.97
C PRO A 88 -20.68 5.86 -1.09
N ARG A 89 -21.02 4.93 -0.19
CA ARG A 89 -20.35 3.63 -0.11
C ARG A 89 -20.42 2.83 -1.42
N ASP A 90 -21.58 2.82 -2.07
CA ASP A 90 -21.77 2.10 -3.33
C ASP A 90 -20.94 2.73 -4.46
N GLU A 91 -20.78 4.05 -4.42
CA GLU A 91 -19.96 4.80 -5.36
C GLU A 91 -18.47 4.49 -5.14
N LEU A 92 -18.00 4.54 -3.89
CA LEU A 92 -16.63 4.17 -3.55
C LEU A 92 -16.33 2.73 -4.02
N ASN A 93 -17.24 1.81 -3.73
CA ASN A 93 -17.08 0.41 -4.09
C ASN A 93 -16.98 0.21 -5.61
N THR A 94 -17.86 0.87 -6.36
CA THR A 94 -17.86 0.81 -7.83
C THR A 94 -16.59 1.43 -8.41
N MET A 95 -16.21 2.60 -7.90
CA MET A 95 -15.00 3.33 -8.28
C MET A 95 -13.73 2.50 -8.06
N VAL A 96 -13.58 1.88 -6.87
CA VAL A 96 -12.42 1.03 -6.58
C VAL A 96 -12.40 -0.20 -7.48
N ARG A 97 -13.54 -0.89 -7.69
CA ARG A 97 -13.59 -2.02 -8.62
C ARG A 97 -13.17 -1.65 -10.03
N PHE A 98 -13.64 -0.50 -10.52
CA PHE A 98 -13.26 0.02 -11.82
C PHE A 98 -11.75 0.28 -11.88
N LEU A 99 -11.17 0.96 -10.88
CA LEU A 99 -9.75 1.27 -10.88
C LEU A 99 -8.87 0.03 -10.75
N MET A 100 -9.31 -0.94 -9.96
CA MET A 100 -8.62 -2.22 -9.83
C MET A 100 -8.60 -3.02 -11.13
N SER A 101 -9.66 -2.96 -11.94
CA SER A 101 -9.68 -3.67 -13.23
C SER A 101 -8.66 -3.11 -14.22
N LEU A 102 -8.20 -1.87 -14.03
CA LEU A 102 -7.16 -1.23 -14.86
C LEU A 102 -5.74 -1.58 -14.40
N LEU A 103 -5.55 -1.93 -13.12
CA LEU A 103 -4.23 -2.23 -12.52
C LEU A 103 -3.76 -3.69 -12.73
N GLY A 104 -4.56 -4.53 -13.40
CA GLY A 104 -4.23 -5.92 -13.70
C GLY A 104 -4.63 -6.93 -12.61
N GLU A 105 -4.21 -8.19 -12.78
CA GLU A 105 -4.62 -9.28 -11.88
C GLU A 105 -3.94 -9.22 -10.50
N HIS A 106 -4.59 -9.83 -9.50
CA HIS A 106 -4.20 -9.95 -8.08
C HIS A 106 -4.44 -8.74 -7.16
N GLN A 107 -5.32 -7.81 -7.52
CA GLN A 107 -5.73 -6.74 -6.61
C GLN A 107 -6.87 -7.17 -5.67
N ASP A 108 -6.76 -6.86 -4.37
CA ASP A 108 -7.87 -7.01 -3.42
C ASP A 108 -8.64 -5.70 -3.26
N THR A 109 -9.80 -5.62 -3.92
CA THR A 109 -10.71 -4.47 -3.88
C THR A 109 -11.10 -4.08 -2.44
N ARG A 110 -11.31 -5.06 -1.55
CA ARG A 110 -11.74 -4.77 -0.17
C ARG A 110 -10.60 -4.17 0.63
N HIS A 111 -9.38 -4.64 0.39
CA HIS A 111 -8.19 -4.07 1.01
C HIS A 111 -7.97 -2.62 0.56
N TRP A 112 -8.14 -2.34 -0.74
CA TRP A 112 -8.07 -0.97 -1.27
C TRP A 112 -9.14 -0.04 -0.69
N GLU A 113 -10.40 -0.48 -0.62
CA GLU A 113 -11.48 0.30 0.01
C GLU A 113 -11.14 0.62 1.47
N ALA A 114 -10.68 -0.37 2.24
CA ALA A 114 -10.29 -0.19 3.62
C ALA A 114 -9.10 0.78 3.75
N PHE A 115 -8.09 0.66 2.89
CA PHE A 115 -6.95 1.56 2.88
C PHE A 115 -7.34 3.01 2.55
N LEU A 116 -8.22 3.22 1.57
CA LEU A 116 -8.71 4.56 1.24
C LEU A 116 -9.39 5.20 2.45
N VAL A 117 -10.27 4.48 3.14
CA VAL A 117 -11.06 5.01 4.27
C VAL A 117 -10.21 5.21 5.52
N TYR A 118 -9.46 4.19 5.95
CA TYR A 118 -8.79 4.18 7.25
C TYR A 118 -7.31 4.57 7.21
N GLY A 119 -6.68 4.49 6.04
CA GLY A 119 -5.29 4.87 5.83
C GLY A 119 -4.25 3.95 6.51
N PRO A 120 -2.95 4.32 6.41
CA PRO A 120 -1.81 3.48 6.81
C PRO A 120 -1.73 3.18 8.32
N GLY A 121 -2.40 3.97 9.16
CA GLY A 121 -2.43 3.73 10.61
C GLY A 121 -3.30 2.54 11.03
N VAL A 122 -4.14 2.03 10.12
CA VAL A 122 -5.09 0.94 10.39
C VAL A 122 -4.97 -0.18 9.34
N VAL A 123 -4.70 0.18 8.09
CA VAL A 123 -4.61 -0.75 6.96
C VAL A 123 -3.27 -0.53 6.28
N SER A 124 -2.48 -1.59 6.09
CA SER A 124 -1.22 -1.52 5.34
C SER A 124 -1.42 -0.94 3.94
N SER A 125 -0.40 -0.29 3.40
CA SER A 125 -0.53 0.32 2.09
C SER A 125 -0.55 -0.76 0.99
N PRO A 126 -1.58 -0.80 0.12
CA PRO A 126 -1.67 -1.78 -0.95
C PRO A 126 -0.58 -1.59 -2.02
N VAL A 127 0.06 -0.42 -2.04
CA VAL A 127 1.18 -0.12 -2.91
C VAL A 127 2.53 -0.52 -2.30
N ASP A 128 2.57 -0.94 -1.04
CA ASP A 128 3.80 -1.49 -0.45
C ASP A 128 4.27 -2.69 -1.28
N HIS A 129 3.36 -3.55 -1.74
CA HIS A 129 3.70 -4.66 -2.62
C HIS A 129 4.15 -4.24 -4.03
N LEU A 130 3.77 -3.05 -4.50
CA LEU A 130 4.28 -2.49 -5.76
C LEU A 130 5.72 -1.96 -5.57
N LEU A 131 6.02 -1.35 -4.42
CA LEU A 131 7.40 -1.05 -3.99
C LEU A 131 8.21 -2.34 -3.81
N TYR A 132 7.60 -3.43 -3.30
CA TYR A 132 8.26 -4.74 -3.17
C TYR A 132 8.45 -5.49 -4.51
N ARG A 133 7.55 -5.33 -5.50
CA ARG A 133 7.75 -5.84 -6.87
C ARG A 133 8.82 -5.05 -7.60
N GLU A 134 8.88 -3.73 -7.39
CA GLU A 134 10.04 -2.93 -7.79
C GLU A 134 11.32 -3.43 -7.11
N ASP A 135 11.28 -3.83 -5.83
CA ASP A 135 12.43 -4.41 -5.16
C ASP A 135 12.85 -5.77 -5.76
N GLN A 136 11.92 -6.64 -6.16
CA GLN A 136 12.30 -7.91 -6.79
C GLN A 136 12.92 -7.68 -8.18
N GLY A 137 12.32 -6.83 -9.02
CA GLY A 137 12.89 -6.44 -10.31
C GLY A 137 14.22 -5.69 -10.18
N ARG A 138 14.33 -4.76 -9.22
CA ARG A 138 15.59 -4.05 -8.92
C ARG A 138 16.65 -4.99 -8.36
N ARG A 139 16.28 -5.99 -7.56
CA ARG A 139 17.22 -7.01 -7.07
C ARG A 139 17.71 -7.91 -8.20
N GLU A 140 16.85 -8.24 -9.17
CA GLU A 140 17.25 -8.96 -10.39
C GLU A 140 18.24 -8.13 -11.23
N ILE A 141 17.93 -6.85 -11.48
CA ILE A 141 18.83 -5.93 -12.20
C ILE A 141 20.13 -5.73 -11.40
N ALA A 142 20.05 -5.54 -10.09
CA ALA A 142 21.21 -5.41 -9.21
C ALA A 142 22.08 -6.66 -9.28
N THR A 143 21.49 -7.86 -9.30
CA THR A 143 22.23 -9.12 -9.45
C THR A 143 23.00 -9.18 -10.77
N LEU A 144 22.38 -8.75 -11.87
CA LEU A 144 23.02 -8.68 -13.18
C LEU A 144 24.17 -7.66 -13.21
N ILE A 145 23.95 -6.46 -12.68
CA ILE A 145 24.98 -5.41 -12.56
C ILE A 145 26.13 -5.92 -11.68
N PHE A 146 25.82 -6.55 -10.55
CA PHE A 146 26.80 -7.11 -9.62
C PHE A 146 27.68 -8.16 -10.31
N ALA A 147 27.06 -9.09 -11.05
CA ALA A 147 27.78 -10.10 -11.83
C ALA A 147 28.65 -9.46 -12.91
N GLN A 148 28.14 -8.46 -13.63
CA GLN A 148 28.87 -7.78 -14.70
C GLN A 148 30.09 -7.02 -14.17
N VAL A 149 29.96 -6.33 -13.03
CA VAL A 149 31.06 -5.59 -12.41
C VAL A 149 32.12 -6.54 -11.86
N THR A 150 31.71 -7.58 -11.12
CA THR A 150 32.66 -8.55 -10.55
C THR A 150 33.42 -9.32 -11.63
N ASP A 151 32.77 -9.72 -12.72
CA ASP A 151 33.41 -10.39 -13.85
C ASP A 151 34.38 -9.44 -14.59
N ARG A 152 33.91 -8.23 -14.94
CA ARG A 152 34.71 -7.24 -15.68
C ARG A 152 36.00 -6.85 -14.96
N TYR A 153 35.91 -6.66 -13.64
CA TYR A 153 37.05 -6.25 -12.81
C TYR A 153 37.72 -7.42 -12.09
N ARG A 154 37.30 -8.66 -12.36
CA ARG A 154 37.82 -9.91 -11.76
C ARG A 154 37.89 -9.85 -10.22
N ILE A 155 36.81 -9.41 -9.60
CA ILE A 155 36.70 -9.27 -8.13
C ILE A 155 36.24 -10.63 -7.56
N PRO A 156 37.07 -11.31 -6.74
CA PRO A 156 36.69 -12.60 -6.19
C PRO A 156 35.67 -12.44 -5.05
N PRO A 157 34.78 -13.43 -4.80
CA PRO A 157 33.80 -13.38 -3.71
C PRO A 157 34.39 -13.18 -2.32
N SER A 158 35.64 -13.57 -2.11
CA SER A 158 36.36 -13.38 -0.84
C SER A 158 36.79 -11.93 -0.57
N ALA A 159 36.66 -11.03 -1.54
CA ALA A 159 37.12 -9.65 -1.42
C ALA A 159 36.05 -8.67 -0.89
N TYR A 160 34.83 -9.12 -0.64
CA TYR A 160 33.72 -8.27 -0.21
C TYR A 160 32.71 -9.02 0.64
N ASP A 161 31.95 -8.27 1.45
CA ASP A 161 30.70 -8.78 2.04
C ASP A 161 29.58 -8.66 1.00
N ALA A 162 28.93 -9.79 0.70
CA ALA A 162 27.94 -9.86 -0.37
C ALA A 162 26.70 -9.00 -0.08
N GLU A 163 26.22 -8.99 1.17
CA GLU A 163 25.05 -8.22 1.56
C GLU A 163 25.35 -6.71 1.50
N GLU A 164 26.51 -6.31 2.03
CA GLU A 164 26.92 -4.91 2.04
C GLU A 164 27.17 -4.37 0.62
N ALA A 165 27.86 -5.15 -0.22
CA ALA A 165 28.11 -4.77 -1.62
C ALA A 165 26.81 -4.68 -2.42
N PHE A 166 25.85 -5.57 -2.14
CA PHE A 166 24.55 -5.59 -2.82
C PHE A 166 23.68 -4.41 -2.40
N GLN A 167 23.68 -4.05 -1.12
CA GLN A 167 23.00 -2.84 -0.63
C GLN A 167 23.59 -1.55 -1.22
N ARG A 168 24.92 -1.49 -1.39
CA ARG A 168 25.61 -0.39 -2.08
C ARG A 168 25.23 -0.32 -3.56
N CYS A 169 25.06 -1.47 -4.22
CA CYS A 169 24.56 -1.54 -5.59
C CYS A 169 23.16 -0.92 -5.73
N LEU A 170 22.20 -1.35 -4.88
CA LEU A 170 20.84 -0.80 -4.87
C LEU A 170 20.82 0.71 -4.60
N THR A 171 21.66 1.17 -3.67
CA THR A 171 21.78 2.59 -3.34
C THR A 171 22.25 3.41 -4.54
N LEU A 172 23.22 2.90 -5.30
CA LEU A 172 23.75 3.62 -6.44
C LEU A 172 22.80 3.58 -7.66
N MET A 173 22.09 2.47 -7.87
CA MET A 173 21.02 2.38 -8.86
C MET A 173 19.97 3.46 -8.64
N TYR A 174 19.54 3.65 -7.39
CA TYR A 174 18.62 4.71 -7.02
C TYR A 174 19.18 6.11 -7.33
N ARG A 175 20.44 6.39 -6.95
CA ARG A 175 21.08 7.70 -7.19
C ARG A 175 21.23 8.06 -8.67
N LEU A 176 21.37 7.05 -9.53
CA LEU A 176 21.57 7.22 -10.97
C LEU A 176 20.30 6.99 -11.79
N ASN A 177 19.14 6.81 -11.13
CA ASN A 177 17.85 6.54 -11.77
C ASN A 177 17.87 5.31 -12.69
N ILE A 178 18.49 4.22 -12.26
CA ILE A 178 18.53 2.94 -12.99
C ILE A 178 17.35 2.09 -12.51
N TYR A 179 16.32 2.00 -13.35
CA TYR A 179 15.09 1.25 -13.05
C TYR A 179 14.90 0.07 -14.00
N GLU A 180 15.53 0.10 -15.18
CA GLU A 180 15.60 -0.99 -16.15
C GLU A 180 17.06 -1.34 -16.48
N LEU A 181 17.29 -2.55 -17.01
CA LEU A 181 18.64 -2.94 -17.44
C LEU A 181 19.18 -2.03 -18.56
N GLY A 182 18.29 -1.47 -19.38
CA GLY A 182 18.64 -0.51 -20.42
C GLY A 182 19.21 0.82 -19.90
N ASP A 183 18.94 1.19 -18.65
CA ASP A 183 19.47 2.42 -18.05
C ASP A 183 20.95 2.24 -17.64
N PHE A 184 21.41 0.99 -17.49
CA PHE A 184 22.78 0.68 -17.13
C PHE A 184 23.72 0.76 -18.33
N GLN A 185 24.37 1.90 -18.49
CA GLN A 185 25.30 2.17 -19.58
C GLN A 185 26.75 1.79 -19.24
N PRO A 186 27.61 1.53 -20.25
CA PRO A 186 29.03 1.18 -20.03
C PRO A 186 29.80 2.17 -19.14
N GLY A 187 29.44 3.46 -19.19
CA GLY A 187 30.03 4.50 -18.35
C GLY A 187 29.75 4.35 -16.84
N HIS A 188 28.76 3.54 -16.46
CA HIS A 188 28.41 3.29 -15.05
C HIS A 188 29.31 2.22 -14.40
N LEU A 189 30.05 1.43 -15.19
CA LEU A 189 30.85 0.31 -14.66
C LEU A 189 31.89 0.74 -13.62
N GLU A 190 32.62 1.83 -13.87
CA GLU A 190 33.66 2.30 -12.96
C GLU A 190 33.10 2.94 -11.67
N PRO A 191 32.06 3.82 -11.73
CA PRO A 191 31.34 4.27 -10.55
C PRO A 191 30.81 3.14 -9.67
N PHE A 192 30.17 2.13 -10.27
CA PHE A 192 29.63 0.98 -9.54
C PHE A 192 30.74 0.17 -8.88
N ARG A 193 31.84 -0.13 -9.60
CA ARG A 193 32.99 -0.82 -9.02
C ARG A 193 33.53 -0.09 -7.79
N ASN A 194 33.78 1.21 -7.91
CA ASN A 194 34.39 1.99 -6.84
C ASN A 194 33.47 2.14 -5.62
N PHE A 195 32.16 2.25 -5.85
CA PHE A 195 31.18 2.43 -4.78
C PHE A 195 30.82 1.11 -4.06
N MET A 196 30.70 0.01 -4.81
CA MET A 196 30.39 -1.31 -4.24
C MET A 196 31.60 -1.90 -3.51
N PHE A 197 32.80 -1.70 -4.06
CA PHE A 197 34.05 -2.30 -3.58
C PHE A 197 35.10 -1.21 -3.27
N PRO A 198 34.84 -0.35 -2.27
CA PRO A 198 35.83 0.62 -1.82
C PRO A 198 37.04 -0.15 -1.28
N ARG A 199 38.23 0.31 -1.65
CA ARG A 199 39.46 -0.17 -1.04
C ARG A 199 39.46 0.38 0.39
N GLY A 200 39.45 -0.50 1.38
CA GLY A 200 39.66 -0.08 2.76
C GLY A 200 40.99 0.65 2.86
N ASP A 201 40.98 1.82 3.47
CA ASP A 201 42.18 2.49 3.98
C ASP A 201 42.69 1.75 5.23
#